data_AF-A0A951JQL8-F1
#
_entry.id   AF-A0A951JQL8-F1
#
_cell.length_a   1.000
_cell.length_b   1.000
_cell.length_c   1.000
_cell.angle_alpha   90.00
_cell.angle_beta   90.00
_cell.angle_gamma   90.00
#
_symmetry.space_group_name_H-M   'P 1'
#
loop_
_entity.id
_entity.type
_entity.pdbx_description
1 polymer ?
#
loop_
_entity_poly.entity_id
_entity_poly.type
_entity_poly.pdbx_seq_one_letter_code
_entity_poly.pdbx_strand_id
1 'polypeptide(L)'
;AEVRAFGLTQLLRDRWELIRTDAGHGPPVDGTPDGPGRVDAFGVARNRLYPHAPVPTTAPVSYPHLWGFAQNTWLHYDANTTSVMERNLGQALGVGGVFDPVTFKSTLNPVNIHQLELLARRLEAPAWPAFFPAIDQAKARQGEPLYGRYCAGCHEDPPAPDACFAVDSVRTDPLRAVNFAMPLGNGRFTDSVAPVLNRMKYAAYRTFRVPEAQWPTYNGIPDSAVVWRVTGQYGVRTLAGVWATAPYLHNGSVPSLYELLLPAARRSSTFPVGHPEYDPVKVGYSMTAPAGTYRFDTSRPGNRNTGHEYGTQLSEAERMALLEYLKTLGAYSGPVTPRGSPCPNLNGPVRP
;
A
#
# COMPACT_ATOMS: atom_id res chain seq x y z
N ALA A 1 -31.51 -23.91 25.29
CA ALA A 1 -31.18 -24.45 23.96
C ALA A 1 -29.69 -24.28 23.75
N GLU A 2 -29.00 -25.38 23.44
CA GLU A 2 -27.55 -25.55 23.53
C GLU A 2 -26.75 -24.47 22.80
N VAL A 3 -25.88 -23.76 23.53
CA VAL A 3 -24.75 -23.06 22.95
C VAL A 3 -23.78 -24.14 22.45
N ARG A 4 -23.98 -24.59 21.20
CA ARG A 4 -22.97 -25.41 20.53
C ARG A 4 -21.66 -24.61 20.56
N ALA A 5 -20.61 -25.22 21.11
CA ALA A 5 -19.29 -24.65 21.12
C ALA A 5 -18.87 -24.26 19.70
N PHE A 6 -18.93 -22.95 19.41
CA PHE A 6 -18.21 -22.33 18.29
C PHE A 6 -16.72 -22.45 18.59
N GLY A 7 -16.18 -23.63 18.30
CA GLY A 7 -14.79 -24.01 18.49
C GLY A 7 -13.99 -23.80 17.22
N LEU A 8 -12.66 -23.82 17.37
CA LEU A 8 -11.66 -23.81 16.30
C LEU A 8 -12.05 -24.64 15.06
N THR A 9 -12.80 -25.74 15.24
CA THR A 9 -13.33 -26.60 14.17
C THR A 9 -14.18 -25.87 13.12
N GLN A 10 -15.00 -24.87 13.48
CA GLN A 10 -15.79 -24.14 12.47
C GLN A 10 -14.90 -23.18 11.69
N LEU A 11 -14.00 -22.43 12.35
CA LEU A 11 -13.03 -21.57 11.65
C LEU A 11 -12.08 -22.37 10.76
N LEU A 12 -11.70 -23.58 11.19
CA LEU A 12 -10.93 -24.52 10.36
C LEU A 12 -11.74 -25.01 9.16
N ARG A 13 -13.04 -25.30 9.33
CA ARG A 13 -13.93 -25.61 8.20
C ARG A 13 -14.08 -24.42 7.26
N ASP A 14 -14.30 -23.22 7.76
CA ASP A 14 -14.44 -22.01 6.93
C ASP A 14 -13.14 -21.70 6.20
N ARG A 15 -11.98 -21.93 6.85
CA ARG A 15 -10.67 -21.83 6.20
C ARG A 15 -10.44 -22.94 5.18
N TRP A 16 -10.90 -24.16 5.46
CA TRP A 16 -10.83 -25.28 4.52
C TRP A 16 -11.71 -25.03 3.30
N GLU A 17 -12.96 -24.61 3.49
CA GLU A 17 -13.87 -24.22 2.43
C GLU A 17 -13.30 -23.06 1.63
N LEU A 18 -12.72 -22.07 2.31
CA LEU A 18 -12.00 -21.00 1.63
C LEU A 18 -10.88 -21.55 0.77
N ILE A 19 -9.98 -22.36 1.30
CA ILE A 19 -8.90 -22.97 0.52
C ILE A 19 -9.49 -23.81 -0.63
N ARG A 20 -10.60 -24.52 -0.42
CA ARG A 20 -11.24 -25.34 -1.44
C ARG A 20 -11.86 -24.51 -2.56
N THR A 21 -12.37 -23.32 -2.27
CA THR A 21 -12.97 -22.40 -3.25
C THR A 21 -11.97 -21.40 -3.85
N ASP A 22 -10.95 -20.98 -3.09
CA ASP A 22 -9.84 -20.07 -3.47
C ASP A 22 -8.56 -20.79 -3.92
N ALA A 23 -8.49 -22.13 -3.89
CA ALA A 23 -7.36 -22.91 -4.41
C ALA A 23 -7.09 -22.65 -5.90
N GLY A 24 -8.00 -21.95 -6.58
CA GLY A 24 -7.65 -21.13 -7.71
C GLY A 24 -7.71 -19.66 -7.33
N HIS A 25 -6.57 -19.01 -7.12
CA HIS A 25 -6.40 -17.64 -7.61
C HIS A 25 -6.41 -17.68 -9.15
N GLY A 26 -7.45 -18.27 -9.74
CA GLY A 26 -7.78 -18.08 -11.14
C GLY A 26 -8.05 -16.59 -11.34
N PRO A 27 -7.84 -16.06 -12.56
CA PRO A 27 -8.11 -14.66 -12.83
C PRO A 27 -9.52 -14.33 -12.31
N PRO A 28 -9.70 -13.22 -11.57
CA PRO A 28 -11.02 -12.83 -11.12
C PRO A 28 -11.94 -12.82 -12.32
N VAL A 29 -13.10 -13.50 -12.17
CA VAL A 29 -14.04 -13.76 -13.28
C VAL A 29 -14.46 -12.44 -13.96
N ASP A 30 -14.33 -11.31 -13.25
CA ASP A 30 -14.43 -9.93 -13.75
C ASP A 30 -13.40 -8.97 -13.07
N GLY A 31 -12.10 -9.18 -13.27
CA GLY A 31 -11.09 -8.30 -12.65
C GLY A 31 -9.72 -8.27 -13.32
N THR A 32 -8.81 -7.52 -12.71
CA THR A 32 -7.42 -7.43 -13.18
C THR A 32 -6.55 -8.39 -12.38
N PRO A 33 -5.77 -9.27 -13.03
CA PRO A 33 -4.85 -10.15 -12.32
C PRO A 33 -3.86 -9.34 -11.47
N ASP A 34 -3.71 -9.75 -10.21
CA ASP A 34 -2.80 -9.10 -9.27
C ASP A 34 -1.36 -9.05 -9.83
N GLY A 35 -0.89 -10.20 -10.32
CA GLY A 35 0.51 -10.36 -10.72
C GLY A 35 1.48 -10.31 -9.53
N PRO A 36 2.79 -10.48 -9.77
CA PRO A 36 3.78 -10.51 -8.71
C PRO A 36 3.84 -9.21 -7.91
N GLY A 37 3.88 -9.32 -6.57
CA GLY A 37 4.12 -8.18 -5.67
C GLY A 37 2.94 -7.22 -5.47
N ARG A 38 1.74 -7.57 -5.95
CA ARG A 38 0.55 -6.73 -5.85
C ARG A 38 -0.66 -7.55 -5.40
N VAL A 39 -1.72 -6.86 -4.96
CA VAL A 39 -3.02 -7.47 -4.62
C VAL A 39 -4.14 -6.43 -4.62
N ASP A 40 -5.35 -6.79 -5.08
CA ASP A 40 -6.58 -6.03 -4.79
C ASP A 40 -7.22 -6.51 -3.46
N ALA A 41 -6.48 -6.35 -2.35
CA ALA A 41 -6.92 -6.82 -1.05
C ALA A 41 -8.22 -6.11 -0.59
N PHE A 42 -8.46 -4.89 -1.06
CA PHE A 42 -9.68 -4.16 -0.77
C PHE A 42 -10.89 -4.79 -1.43
N GLY A 43 -10.86 -4.98 -2.75
CA GLY A 43 -11.98 -5.56 -3.50
C GLY A 43 -12.31 -6.95 -2.99
N VAL A 44 -11.28 -7.76 -2.74
CA VAL A 44 -11.44 -9.11 -2.16
C VAL A 44 -12.07 -9.05 -0.76
N ALA A 45 -11.53 -8.25 0.16
CA ALA A 45 -12.07 -8.13 1.51
C ALA A 45 -13.51 -7.58 1.53
N ARG A 46 -13.80 -6.59 0.69
CA ARG A 46 -15.14 -6.00 0.56
C ARG A 46 -16.15 -7.04 0.07
N ASN A 47 -15.84 -7.76 -1.00
CA ASN A 47 -16.74 -8.78 -1.55
C ASN A 47 -16.98 -9.92 -0.55
N ARG A 48 -15.97 -10.26 0.25
CA ARG A 48 -16.09 -11.24 1.33
C ARG A 48 -17.01 -10.76 2.46
N LEU A 49 -16.85 -9.50 2.89
CA LEU A 49 -17.65 -8.93 3.98
C LEU A 49 -19.10 -8.64 3.54
N TYR A 50 -19.30 -8.31 2.26
CA TYR A 50 -20.57 -7.86 1.72
C TYR A 50 -20.92 -8.57 0.41
N PRO A 51 -21.15 -9.90 0.44
CA PRO A 51 -21.38 -10.70 -0.77
C PRO A 51 -22.65 -10.32 -1.54
N HIS A 52 -23.57 -9.59 -0.91
CA HIS A 52 -24.80 -9.08 -1.53
C HIS A 52 -24.58 -7.80 -2.37
N ALA A 53 -23.40 -7.20 -2.29
CA ALA A 53 -23.04 -5.99 -3.03
C ALA A 53 -21.58 -6.06 -3.54
N PRO A 54 -21.25 -7.06 -4.40
CA PRO A 54 -19.90 -7.27 -4.88
C PRO A 54 -19.44 -6.12 -5.79
N VAL A 55 -18.14 -5.89 -5.82
CA VAL A 55 -17.46 -4.94 -6.70
C VAL A 55 -16.42 -5.66 -7.56
N PRO A 56 -16.10 -5.15 -8.76
CA PRO A 56 -14.99 -5.68 -9.56
C PRO A 56 -13.65 -5.56 -8.81
N THR A 57 -12.82 -6.60 -8.87
CA THR A 57 -11.44 -6.57 -8.34
C THR A 57 -10.49 -6.03 -9.41
N THR A 58 -10.56 -4.72 -9.63
CA THR A 58 -9.90 -4.00 -10.72
C THR A 58 -8.83 -3.02 -10.24
N ALA A 59 -8.45 -3.05 -8.98
CA ALA A 59 -7.50 -2.10 -8.40
C ALA A 59 -6.36 -2.77 -7.63
N PRO A 60 -5.59 -3.69 -8.27
CA PRO A 60 -4.43 -4.29 -7.62
C PRO A 60 -3.38 -3.22 -7.31
N VAL A 61 -2.88 -3.21 -6.09
CA VAL A 61 -1.84 -2.27 -5.64
C VAL A 61 -0.59 -3.00 -5.19
N SER A 62 0.57 -2.38 -5.40
CA SER A 62 1.86 -2.91 -4.95
C SER A 62 1.94 -2.98 -3.44
N TYR A 63 2.54 -4.03 -2.88
CA TYR A 63 2.87 -4.03 -1.46
C TYR A 63 3.77 -2.82 -1.16
N PRO A 64 3.38 -1.91 -0.25
CA PRO A 64 4.24 -0.79 0.09
C PRO A 64 5.53 -1.29 0.74
N HIS A 65 6.65 -0.63 0.46
CA HIS A 65 7.88 -0.88 1.20
C HIS A 65 7.66 -0.61 2.70
N LEU A 66 8.27 -1.45 3.53
CA LEU A 66 8.02 -1.44 4.97
C LEU A 66 8.93 -0.49 5.73
N TRP A 67 10.12 -0.15 5.24
CA TRP A 67 10.96 0.82 5.94
C TRP A 67 10.31 2.20 5.98
N GLY A 68 10.49 2.90 7.09
CA GLY A 68 9.94 4.24 7.28
C GLY A 68 8.41 4.32 7.49
N PHE A 69 7.67 3.22 7.39
CA PHE A 69 6.21 3.29 7.63
C PHE A 69 5.87 3.68 9.08
N ALA A 70 6.80 3.52 10.02
CA ALA A 70 6.64 3.92 11.42
C ALA A 70 6.40 5.43 11.57
N GLN A 71 6.78 6.23 10.56
CA GLN A 71 6.51 7.66 10.52
C GLN A 71 5.07 7.98 10.09
N ASN A 72 4.36 7.06 9.43
CA ASN A 72 3.02 7.31 8.88
C ASN A 72 1.96 7.29 9.97
N THR A 73 1.19 8.37 10.07
CA THR A 73 -0.05 8.38 10.86
C THR A 73 -1.18 7.72 10.09
N TRP A 74 -1.26 7.96 8.78
CA TRP A 74 -2.28 7.42 7.91
C TRP A 74 -1.76 6.29 7.03
N LEU A 75 -2.52 5.20 7.01
CA LEU A 75 -2.13 3.95 6.39
C LEU A 75 -2.82 3.74 5.04
N HIS A 76 -2.30 2.76 4.27
CA HIS A 76 -2.64 2.47 2.87
C HIS A 76 -2.26 3.58 1.88
N TYR A 77 -2.44 3.33 0.58
CA TYR A 77 -2.13 4.30 -0.47
C TYR A 77 -3.09 5.50 -0.49
N ASP A 78 -4.27 5.36 0.10
CA ASP A 78 -5.34 6.34 0.15
C ASP A 78 -5.49 6.99 1.54
N ALA A 79 -4.55 6.75 2.45
CA ALA A 79 -4.51 7.36 3.78
C ALA A 79 -5.84 7.19 4.55
N ASN A 80 -6.39 5.98 4.55
CA ASN A 80 -7.80 5.73 4.92
C ASN A 80 -8.04 5.31 6.37
N THR A 81 -6.99 4.98 7.13
CA THR A 81 -7.11 4.66 8.56
C THR A 81 -5.87 5.03 9.35
N THR A 82 -6.05 5.32 10.64
CA THR A 82 -4.95 5.53 11.61
C THR A 82 -4.62 4.28 12.43
N SER A 83 -5.46 3.23 12.38
CA SER A 83 -5.24 2.02 13.18
C SER A 83 -4.43 0.97 12.44
N VAL A 84 -3.23 0.69 12.93
CA VAL A 84 -2.41 -0.42 12.42
C VAL A 84 -3.11 -1.77 12.62
N MET A 85 -3.67 -2.01 13.80
CA MET A 85 -4.30 -3.30 14.09
C MET A 85 -5.53 -3.54 13.22
N GLU A 86 -6.46 -2.57 13.12
CA GLU A 86 -7.65 -2.75 12.29
C GLU A 86 -7.28 -2.84 10.80
N ARG A 87 -6.26 -2.08 10.36
CA ARG A 87 -5.68 -2.23 9.02
C ARG A 87 -5.18 -3.64 8.77
N ASN A 88 -4.37 -4.19 9.68
CA ASN A 88 -3.79 -5.52 9.53
C ASN A 88 -4.88 -6.62 9.55
N LEU A 89 -5.89 -6.49 10.41
CA LEU A 89 -7.02 -7.42 10.43
C LEU A 89 -7.81 -7.37 9.10
N GLY A 90 -8.10 -6.17 8.60
CA GLY A 90 -8.80 -5.98 7.33
C GLY A 90 -8.02 -6.52 6.13
N GLN A 91 -6.71 -6.24 6.05
CA GLN A 91 -5.84 -6.80 5.01
C GLN A 91 -5.77 -8.33 5.09
N ALA A 92 -5.67 -8.88 6.30
CA ALA A 92 -5.62 -10.33 6.48
C ALA A 92 -6.89 -11.01 5.95
N LEU A 93 -8.07 -10.40 6.07
CA LEU A 93 -9.30 -10.92 5.43
C LEU A 93 -9.19 -10.98 3.90
N GLY A 94 -8.54 -9.98 3.29
CA GLY A 94 -8.32 -9.92 1.84
C GLY A 94 -7.33 -10.97 1.31
N VAL A 95 -6.53 -11.59 2.19
CA VAL A 95 -5.57 -12.66 1.85
C VAL A 95 -5.89 -13.98 2.56
N GLY A 96 -7.16 -14.16 2.93
CA GLY A 96 -7.74 -15.43 3.34
C GLY A 96 -7.97 -15.64 4.84
N GLY A 97 -7.76 -14.61 5.66
CA GLY A 97 -8.21 -14.60 7.05
C GLY A 97 -9.71 -14.81 7.17
N VAL A 98 -10.14 -15.55 8.19
CA VAL A 98 -11.56 -15.85 8.42
C VAL A 98 -11.99 -15.45 9.82
N PHE A 99 -13.25 -15.08 9.95
CA PHE A 99 -13.88 -14.73 11.22
C PHE A 99 -15.35 -15.13 11.22
N ASP A 100 -15.88 -15.35 12.40
CA ASP A 100 -17.30 -15.59 12.64
C ASP A 100 -18.03 -14.23 12.73
N PRO A 101 -19.01 -13.92 11.87
CA PRO A 101 -19.71 -12.63 11.87
C PRO A 101 -20.62 -12.40 13.08
N VAL A 102 -20.96 -13.45 13.84
CA VAL A 102 -21.78 -13.34 15.06
C VAL A 102 -20.91 -13.03 16.27
N THR A 103 -19.84 -13.82 16.47
CA THR A 103 -18.98 -13.69 17.66
C THR A 103 -17.77 -12.78 17.45
N PHE A 104 -17.46 -12.45 16.19
CA PHE A 104 -16.27 -11.73 15.74
C PHE A 104 -14.93 -12.41 16.06
N LYS A 105 -14.96 -13.67 16.53
CA LYS A 105 -13.76 -14.49 16.71
C LYS A 105 -13.13 -14.77 15.34
N SER A 106 -11.82 -14.65 15.25
CA SER A 106 -11.08 -14.85 14.01
C SER A 106 -9.88 -15.76 14.20
N THR A 107 -9.32 -16.25 13.09
CA THR A 107 -8.04 -16.98 13.08
C THR A 107 -6.83 -16.05 13.24
N LEU A 108 -7.06 -14.75 13.40
CA LEU A 108 -6.01 -13.72 13.36
C LEU A 108 -5.48 -13.46 14.77
N ASN A 109 -4.24 -13.88 15.03
CA ASN A 109 -3.60 -13.69 16.32
C ASN A 109 -3.05 -12.25 16.44
N PRO A 110 -3.64 -11.38 17.29
CA PRO A 110 -3.27 -9.99 17.39
C PRO A 110 -1.89 -9.80 18.05
N VAL A 111 -1.43 -10.75 18.87
CA VAL A 111 -0.11 -10.70 19.51
C VAL A 111 0.97 -10.85 18.44
N ASN A 112 0.85 -11.85 17.57
CA ASN A 112 1.81 -12.06 16.49
C ASN A 112 1.80 -10.89 15.50
N ILE A 113 0.61 -10.39 15.14
CA ILE A 113 0.47 -9.21 14.27
C ILE A 113 1.16 -7.99 14.89
N HIS A 114 0.98 -7.76 16.20
CA HIS A 114 1.62 -6.66 16.90
C HIS A 114 3.15 -6.84 16.98
N GLN A 115 3.66 -8.05 17.19
CA GLN A 115 5.10 -8.30 17.17
C GLN A 115 5.72 -8.06 15.79
N LEU A 116 5.06 -8.51 14.72
CA LEU A 116 5.51 -8.23 13.35
C LEU A 116 5.54 -6.72 13.05
N GLU A 117 4.54 -5.99 13.54
CA GLU A 117 4.52 -4.52 13.48
C GLU A 117 5.71 -3.90 14.22
N LEU A 118 5.99 -4.31 15.46
CA LEU A 118 7.12 -3.79 16.24
C LEU A 118 8.47 -4.07 15.57
N LEU A 119 8.60 -5.22 14.90
CA LEU A 119 9.78 -5.55 14.10
C LEU A 119 9.88 -4.68 12.85
N ALA A 120 8.78 -4.53 12.10
CA ALA A 120 8.75 -3.70 10.91
C ALA A 120 9.14 -2.25 11.22
N ARG A 121 8.76 -1.73 12.41
CA ARG A 121 9.08 -0.34 12.83
C ARG A 121 10.58 -0.08 12.96
N ARG A 122 11.39 -1.13 13.04
CA ARG A 122 12.86 -1.06 13.12
C ARG A 122 13.53 -1.13 11.74
N LEU A 123 12.77 -1.32 10.67
CA LEU A 123 13.34 -1.41 9.33
C LEU A 123 13.78 -0.03 8.85
N GLU A 124 15.06 0.05 8.50
CA GLU A 124 15.67 1.21 7.89
C GLU A 124 15.70 1.05 6.36
N ALA A 125 15.68 2.18 5.65
CA ALA A 125 15.81 2.16 4.20
C ALA A 125 17.20 1.67 3.81
N PRO A 126 17.32 0.76 2.83
CA PRO A 126 18.63 0.24 2.45
C PRO A 126 19.46 1.33 1.77
N ALA A 127 20.73 1.42 2.15
CA ALA A 127 21.69 2.23 1.42
C ALA A 127 21.96 1.63 0.03
N TRP A 128 22.37 2.47 -0.91
CA TRP A 128 22.84 2.00 -2.22
C TRP A 128 23.99 1.00 -2.03
N PRO A 129 23.88 -0.22 -2.56
CA PRO A 129 24.80 -1.29 -2.25
C PRO A 129 26.11 -1.17 -3.02
N ALA A 130 27.22 -1.59 -2.41
CA ALA A 130 28.55 -1.53 -3.02
C ALA A 130 28.76 -2.48 -4.21
N PHE A 131 27.87 -3.46 -4.42
CA PHE A 131 27.93 -4.36 -5.58
C PHE A 131 27.35 -3.74 -6.85
N PHE A 132 26.62 -2.64 -6.74
CA PHE A 132 26.25 -1.82 -7.89
C PHE A 132 27.36 -0.81 -8.21
N PRO A 133 27.39 -0.27 -9.44
CA PRO A 133 28.24 0.87 -9.75
C PRO A 133 28.09 1.96 -8.70
N ALA A 134 29.22 2.52 -8.26
CA ALA A 134 29.21 3.62 -7.31
C ALA A 134 28.37 4.79 -7.84
N ILE A 135 27.65 5.47 -6.94
CA ILE A 135 26.89 6.67 -7.29
C ILE A 135 27.88 7.72 -7.81
N ASP A 136 27.57 8.28 -8.98
CA ASP A 136 28.32 9.41 -9.54
C ASP A 136 28.00 10.66 -8.73
N GLN A 137 28.86 10.96 -7.76
CA GLN A 137 28.68 12.07 -6.82
C GLN A 137 28.63 13.44 -7.51
N ALA A 138 29.29 13.60 -8.66
CA ALA A 138 29.24 14.85 -9.41
C ALA A 138 27.86 15.06 -10.03
N LYS A 139 27.29 13.99 -10.64
CA LYS A 139 25.93 14.00 -11.16
C LYS A 139 24.87 14.10 -10.07
N ALA A 140 25.04 13.42 -8.95
CA ALA A 140 24.10 13.52 -7.83
C ALA A 140 23.99 14.98 -7.33
N ARG A 141 25.10 15.70 -7.20
CA ARG A 141 25.10 17.14 -6.89
C ARG A 141 24.41 18.00 -7.95
N GLN A 142 24.46 17.61 -9.22
CA GLN A 142 23.71 18.28 -10.29
C GLN A 142 22.21 17.95 -10.22
N GLY A 143 21.85 16.75 -9.76
CA GLY A 143 20.47 16.28 -9.62
C GLY A 143 19.72 16.88 -8.43
N GLU A 144 20.43 17.18 -7.34
CA GLU A 144 19.87 17.77 -6.12
C GLU A 144 18.96 19.01 -6.36
N PRO A 145 19.39 20.06 -7.09
CA PRO A 145 18.51 21.20 -7.37
C PRO A 145 17.30 20.84 -8.24
N LEU A 146 17.42 19.82 -9.12
CA LEU A 146 16.28 19.32 -9.89
C LEU A 146 15.27 18.64 -8.98
N TYR A 147 15.75 17.85 -8.02
CA TYR A 147 14.89 17.25 -7.02
C TYR A 147 14.15 18.32 -6.19
N GLY A 148 14.86 19.35 -5.73
CA GLY A 148 14.25 20.49 -5.02
C GLY A 148 13.14 21.14 -5.84
N ARG A 149 13.33 21.29 -7.15
CA ARG A 149 12.35 21.92 -8.05
C ARG A 149 11.15 21.05 -8.38
N TYR A 150 11.35 19.74 -8.60
CA TYR A 150 10.32 18.87 -9.19
C TYR A 150 9.73 17.85 -8.20
N CYS A 151 10.37 17.60 -7.07
CA CYS A 151 10.03 16.48 -6.18
C CYS A 151 9.77 16.93 -4.74
N ALA A 152 10.64 17.80 -4.19
CA ALA A 152 10.62 18.16 -2.77
C ALA A 152 9.27 18.75 -2.34
N GLY A 153 8.60 19.52 -3.19
CA GLY A 153 7.28 20.13 -2.90
C GLY A 153 6.13 19.14 -2.59
N CYS A 154 6.31 17.85 -2.87
CA CYS A 154 5.36 16.80 -2.48
C CYS A 154 5.98 15.77 -1.53
N HIS A 155 7.27 15.46 -1.71
CA HIS A 155 7.95 14.36 -1.01
C HIS A 155 8.73 14.80 0.23
N GLU A 156 8.95 16.10 0.44
CA GLU A 156 9.68 16.65 1.58
C GLU A 156 8.98 17.85 2.26
N ASP A 157 8.28 18.73 1.52
CA ASP A 157 7.61 19.92 2.05
C ASP A 157 6.33 20.31 1.26
N PRO A 158 5.10 20.08 1.77
CA PRO A 158 4.77 19.61 3.12
C PRO A 158 5.20 18.14 3.29
N PRO A 159 5.60 17.71 4.49
CA PRO A 159 6.32 16.45 4.59
C PRO A 159 5.43 15.26 4.27
N ALA A 160 6.00 14.32 3.52
CA ALA A 160 5.69 12.94 3.77
C ALA A 160 6.18 12.56 5.18
N PRO A 161 5.48 11.66 5.88
CA PRO A 161 4.24 11.04 5.45
C PRO A 161 2.99 11.86 5.81
N ASP A 162 1.85 11.50 5.22
CA ASP A 162 0.49 11.98 5.55
C ASP A 162 -0.04 13.18 4.75
N ALA A 163 0.75 13.80 3.88
CA ALA A 163 0.22 14.60 2.78
C ALA A 163 -0.55 13.70 1.80
N CYS A 164 -1.68 14.18 1.27
CA CYS A 164 -2.39 13.51 0.18
C CYS A 164 -2.62 14.47 -0.99
N PHE A 165 -2.69 13.89 -2.18
CA PHE A 165 -2.98 14.62 -3.40
C PHE A 165 -4.20 14.03 -4.08
N ALA A 166 -5.06 14.92 -4.60
CA ALA A 166 -6.19 14.53 -5.43
C ALA A 166 -5.73 13.73 -6.64
N VAL A 167 -6.51 12.71 -6.98
CA VAL A 167 -6.30 11.89 -8.17
C VAL A 167 -6.22 12.77 -9.43
N ASP A 168 -7.00 13.84 -9.51
CA ASP A 168 -6.96 14.78 -10.64
C ASP A 168 -5.68 15.63 -10.70
N SER A 169 -5.02 15.84 -9.55
CA SER A 169 -3.74 16.55 -9.47
C SER A 169 -2.58 15.66 -9.93
N VAL A 170 -2.49 14.43 -9.39
CA VAL A 170 -1.39 13.51 -9.75
C VAL A 170 -1.66 12.69 -11.01
N ARG A 171 -2.92 12.52 -11.41
CA ARG A 171 -3.40 11.82 -12.63
C ARG A 171 -2.90 10.38 -12.81
N THR A 172 -2.48 9.75 -11.71
CA THR A 172 -2.20 8.31 -11.66
C THR A 172 -3.51 7.51 -11.77
N ASP A 173 -3.42 6.19 -11.95
CA ASP A 173 -4.63 5.35 -12.05
C ASP A 173 -5.61 5.64 -10.89
N PRO A 174 -6.89 5.91 -11.16
CA PRO A 174 -7.83 6.34 -10.13
C PRO A 174 -8.46 5.18 -9.34
N LEU A 175 -8.39 3.94 -9.83
CA LEU A 175 -9.30 2.89 -9.40
C LEU A 175 -9.11 2.47 -7.95
N ARG A 176 -7.89 2.54 -7.40
CA ARG A 176 -7.69 2.25 -5.97
C ARG A 176 -8.44 3.24 -5.08
N ALA A 177 -8.39 4.53 -5.39
CA ALA A 177 -9.08 5.57 -4.64
C ALA A 177 -10.61 5.51 -4.86
N VAL A 178 -11.03 5.32 -6.12
CA VAL A 178 -12.45 5.24 -6.50
C VAL A 178 -13.14 4.02 -5.90
N ASN A 179 -12.53 2.84 -5.99
CA ASN A 179 -13.13 1.60 -5.47
C ASN A 179 -13.32 1.67 -3.95
N PHE A 180 -12.36 2.25 -3.22
CA PHE A 180 -12.49 2.45 -1.77
C PHE A 180 -13.58 3.45 -1.41
N ALA A 181 -13.77 4.48 -2.23
CA ALA A 181 -14.81 5.47 -2.05
C ALA A 181 -16.21 5.01 -2.44
N MET A 182 -16.34 3.85 -3.11
CA MET A 182 -17.62 3.35 -3.58
C MET A 182 -18.60 3.12 -2.40
N PRO A 183 -19.82 3.69 -2.43
CA PRO A 183 -20.81 3.52 -1.37
C PRO A 183 -21.19 2.05 -1.13
N LEU A 184 -21.77 1.77 0.05
CA LEU A 184 -22.38 0.49 0.38
C LEU A 184 -23.84 0.74 0.79
N GLY A 185 -24.78 0.36 -0.07
CA GLY A 185 -26.17 0.78 0.06
C GLY A 185 -26.28 2.31 0.04
N ASN A 186 -26.99 2.88 1.02
CA ASN A 186 -27.17 4.34 1.15
C ASN A 186 -26.09 5.01 2.01
N GLY A 187 -25.08 4.27 2.48
CA GLY A 187 -24.04 4.75 3.40
C GLY A 187 -22.64 4.67 2.82
N ARG A 188 -21.66 5.22 3.54
CA ARG A 188 -20.24 5.09 3.16
C ARG A 188 -19.75 3.69 3.53
N PHE A 189 -18.83 3.16 2.74
CA PHE A 189 -18.16 1.90 3.07
C PHE A 189 -17.52 1.92 4.47
N THR A 190 -16.89 3.04 4.86
CA THR A 190 -16.24 3.21 6.16
C THR A 190 -17.22 3.13 7.34
N ASP A 191 -18.47 3.56 7.16
CA ASP A 191 -19.51 3.47 8.20
C ASP A 191 -19.87 2.00 8.50
N SER A 192 -19.64 1.09 7.54
CA SER A 192 -19.91 -0.34 7.69
C SER A 192 -18.68 -1.13 8.15
N VAL A 193 -17.51 -0.88 7.57
CA VAL A 193 -16.31 -1.70 7.87
C VAL A 193 -15.66 -1.34 9.21
N ALA A 194 -15.69 -0.08 9.65
CA ALA A 194 -15.01 0.33 10.89
C ALA A 194 -15.60 -0.37 12.14
N PRO A 195 -16.93 -0.44 12.32
CA PRO A 195 -17.51 -1.18 13.46
C PRO A 195 -17.17 -2.68 13.43
N VAL A 196 -17.13 -3.30 12.26
CA VAL A 196 -16.79 -4.73 12.11
C VAL A 196 -15.35 -4.97 12.54
N LEU A 197 -14.39 -4.21 12.01
CA LEU A 197 -12.98 -4.36 12.37
C LEU A 197 -12.72 -4.04 13.84
N ASN A 198 -13.41 -3.05 14.40
CA ASN A 198 -13.32 -2.73 15.82
C ASN A 198 -13.79 -3.90 16.71
N ARG A 199 -14.96 -4.48 16.40
CA ARG A 199 -15.47 -5.66 17.13
C ARG A 199 -14.55 -6.87 16.99
N MET A 200 -14.04 -7.12 15.79
CA MET A 200 -13.04 -8.18 15.54
C MET A 200 -11.76 -7.96 16.36
N LYS A 201 -11.24 -6.73 16.40
CA LYS A 201 -10.05 -6.37 17.18
C LYS A 201 -10.22 -6.73 18.64
N TYR A 202 -11.30 -6.27 19.28
CA TYR A 202 -11.52 -6.56 20.69
C TYR A 202 -11.91 -8.02 20.95
N ALA A 203 -12.60 -8.68 20.02
CA ALA A 203 -12.84 -10.12 20.11
C ALA A 203 -11.54 -10.92 20.04
N ALA A 204 -10.60 -10.51 19.17
CA ALA A 204 -9.27 -11.11 19.09
C ALA A 204 -8.48 -10.87 20.39
N TYR A 205 -8.46 -9.64 20.93
CA TYR A 205 -7.77 -9.37 22.20
C TYR A 205 -8.28 -10.24 23.35
N ARG A 206 -9.60 -10.40 23.49
CA ARG A 206 -10.20 -11.30 24.50
C ARG A 206 -9.86 -12.76 24.24
N THR A 207 -9.94 -13.22 22.98
CA THR A 207 -9.67 -14.60 22.59
C THR A 207 -8.22 -14.99 22.88
N PHE A 208 -7.28 -14.09 22.58
CA PHE A 208 -5.85 -14.30 22.78
C PHE A 208 -5.33 -13.75 24.12
N ARG A 209 -6.23 -13.35 25.02
CA ARG A 209 -5.94 -12.90 26.39
C ARG A 209 -4.91 -11.76 26.45
N VAL A 210 -4.99 -10.81 25.53
CA VAL A 210 -4.18 -9.58 25.58
C VAL A 210 -4.64 -8.75 26.79
N PRO A 211 -3.75 -8.39 27.74
CA PRO A 211 -4.12 -7.55 28.89
C PRO A 211 -4.74 -6.22 28.44
N GLU A 212 -5.83 -5.80 29.08
CA GLU A 212 -6.57 -4.58 28.68
C GLU A 212 -5.70 -3.32 28.69
N ALA A 213 -4.78 -3.22 29.66
CA ALA A 213 -3.81 -2.14 29.75
C ALA A 213 -2.88 -2.03 28.52
N GLN A 214 -2.74 -3.10 27.72
CA GLN A 214 -1.93 -3.10 26.50
C GLN A 214 -2.74 -2.77 25.25
N TRP A 215 -4.07 -2.79 25.28
CA TRP A 215 -4.89 -2.59 24.07
C TRP A 215 -4.59 -1.28 23.33
N PRO A 216 -4.34 -0.13 23.99
CA PRO A 216 -3.98 1.11 23.29
C PRO A 216 -2.68 0.99 22.48
N THR A 217 -1.69 0.22 22.95
CA THR A 217 -0.38 0.10 22.28
C THR A 217 -0.44 -0.68 20.98
N TYR A 218 -1.49 -1.50 20.80
CA TYR A 218 -1.66 -2.33 19.61
C TYR A 218 -2.19 -1.52 18.41
N ASN A 219 -2.71 -0.31 18.59
CA ASN A 219 -3.23 0.51 17.49
C ASN A 219 -2.13 1.20 16.66
N GLY A 220 -0.86 1.12 17.08
CA GLY A 220 0.27 1.76 16.40
C GLY A 220 0.76 2.97 17.18
N ILE A 221 0.34 4.17 16.80
CA ILE A 221 0.69 5.40 17.54
C ILE A 221 -0.06 5.40 18.89
N PRO A 222 0.65 5.44 20.03
CA PRO A 222 0.02 5.47 21.35
C PRO A 222 -1.00 6.61 21.46
N ASP A 223 -2.12 6.35 22.15
CA ASP A 223 -3.18 7.32 22.44
C ASP A 223 -3.82 8.02 21.21
N SER A 224 -3.61 7.47 20.02
CA SER A 224 -4.25 7.96 18.80
C SER A 224 -5.69 7.46 18.69
N ALA A 225 -6.60 8.37 18.33
CA ALA A 225 -7.96 7.99 17.97
C ALA A 225 -7.92 7.10 16.72
N VAL A 226 -8.66 5.99 16.76
CA VAL A 226 -8.88 5.17 15.58
C VAL A 226 -9.89 5.88 14.69
N VAL A 227 -9.48 6.18 13.46
CA VAL A 227 -10.31 6.86 12.47
C VAL A 227 -10.28 6.06 11.19
N TRP A 228 -11.45 5.92 10.55
CA TRP A 228 -11.57 5.49 9.16
C TRP A 228 -12.16 6.62 8.33
N ARG A 229 -11.66 6.79 7.11
CA ARG A 229 -12.13 7.82 6.18
C ARG A 229 -12.04 7.38 4.72
N VAL A 230 -12.86 8.01 3.90
CA VAL A 230 -12.74 7.99 2.44
C VAL A 230 -12.10 9.31 2.02
N THR A 231 -10.95 9.24 1.35
CA THR A 231 -10.23 10.44 0.89
C THR A 231 -10.46 10.72 -0.59
N GLY A 232 -10.59 9.69 -1.44
CA GLY A 232 -10.54 9.84 -2.89
C GLY A 232 -9.20 10.39 -3.39
N GLN A 233 -8.13 10.25 -2.59
CA GLN A 233 -6.82 10.85 -2.81
C GLN A 233 -5.73 9.79 -2.61
N TYR A 234 -4.50 10.11 -3.01
CA TYR A 234 -3.33 9.29 -2.73
C TYR A 234 -2.40 9.96 -1.72
N GLY A 235 -2.05 9.21 -0.67
CA GLY A 235 -1.06 9.60 0.31
C GLY A 235 0.35 9.50 -0.25
N VAL A 236 1.18 10.50 0.08
CA VAL A 236 2.60 10.51 -0.31
C VAL A 236 3.43 9.71 0.68
N ARG A 237 4.44 9.03 0.15
CA ARG A 237 5.43 8.26 0.90
C ARG A 237 6.80 8.91 0.78
N THR A 238 7.63 8.64 1.78
CA THR A 238 9.05 8.96 1.74
C THR A 238 9.71 8.38 0.49
N LEU A 239 10.69 9.10 -0.04
CA LEU A 239 11.58 8.61 -1.11
C LEU A 239 12.87 7.97 -0.55
N ALA A 240 12.97 7.84 0.77
CA ALA A 240 14.04 7.07 1.42
C ALA A 240 14.08 5.64 0.87
N GLY A 241 15.23 5.23 0.33
CA GLY A 241 15.44 3.92 -0.28
C GLY A 241 14.64 3.69 -1.55
N VAL A 242 14.12 4.73 -2.22
CA VAL A 242 13.27 4.59 -3.43
C VAL A 242 13.95 3.78 -4.55
N TRP A 243 15.27 3.76 -4.58
CA TRP A 243 16.01 2.91 -5.53
C TRP A 243 15.59 1.43 -5.42
N ALA A 244 15.26 0.94 -4.23
CA ALA A 244 14.94 -0.45 -3.95
C ALA A 244 13.44 -0.81 -4.05
N THR A 245 12.60 0.09 -4.56
CA THR A 245 11.13 -0.06 -4.51
C THR A 245 10.46 -0.19 -5.87
N ALA A 246 11.19 -0.60 -6.90
CA ALA A 246 10.59 -0.88 -8.19
C ALA A 246 9.58 -2.04 -8.06
N PRO A 247 8.49 -2.05 -8.87
CA PRO A 247 8.12 -1.01 -9.82
C PRO A 247 7.40 0.16 -9.11
N TYR A 248 7.36 1.31 -9.77
CA TYR A 248 6.93 2.57 -9.19
C TYR A 248 5.42 2.85 -9.41
N LEU A 249 4.93 3.87 -8.68
CA LEU A 249 3.52 4.19 -8.45
C LEU A 249 2.79 3.17 -7.56
N HIS A 250 1.60 3.54 -7.08
CA HIS A 250 0.83 2.73 -6.14
C HIS A 250 0.42 1.35 -6.67
N ASN A 251 0.34 1.21 -7.99
CA ASN A 251 -0.04 -0.01 -8.70
C ASN A 251 1.13 -0.72 -9.38
N GLY A 252 2.38 -0.22 -9.20
CA GLY A 252 3.57 -0.84 -9.78
C GLY A 252 3.58 -0.84 -11.30
N SER A 253 3.04 0.20 -11.93
CA SER A 253 2.84 0.28 -13.39
C SER A 253 3.99 0.91 -14.17
N VAL A 254 5.07 1.31 -13.49
CA VAL A 254 6.25 1.92 -14.11
C VAL A 254 7.51 1.15 -13.70
N PRO A 255 8.27 0.55 -14.63
CA PRO A 255 9.33 -0.42 -14.29
C PRO A 255 10.57 0.20 -13.64
N SER A 256 10.87 1.46 -13.93
CA SER A 256 12.10 2.13 -13.51
C SER A 256 11.87 3.62 -13.19
N LEU A 257 12.72 4.22 -12.33
CA LEU A 257 12.65 5.66 -12.09
C LEU A 257 12.96 6.45 -13.36
N TYR A 258 13.82 5.91 -14.23
CA TYR A 258 14.06 6.51 -15.54
C TYR A 258 12.76 6.68 -16.33
N GLU A 259 11.93 5.64 -16.42
CA GLU A 259 10.65 5.72 -17.11
C GLU A 259 9.62 6.58 -16.37
N LEU A 260 9.66 6.64 -15.04
CA LEU A 260 8.81 7.55 -14.27
C LEU A 260 9.06 9.02 -14.67
N LEU A 261 10.32 9.35 -14.97
CA LEU A 261 10.76 10.68 -15.42
C LEU A 261 10.63 10.89 -16.94
N LEU A 262 9.94 9.99 -17.66
CA LEU A 262 9.49 10.21 -19.04
C LEU A 262 8.01 10.66 -19.06
N PRO A 263 7.58 11.41 -20.09
CA PRO A 263 6.16 11.59 -20.37
C PRO A 263 5.45 10.24 -20.41
N ALA A 264 4.24 10.14 -19.87
CA ALA A 264 3.54 8.86 -19.73
C ALA A 264 3.38 8.12 -21.06
N ALA A 265 3.18 8.86 -22.16
CA ALA A 265 3.09 8.32 -23.52
C ALA A 265 4.37 7.62 -24.02
N ARG A 266 5.51 7.82 -23.36
CA ARG A 266 6.80 7.19 -23.68
C ARG A 266 7.19 6.06 -22.73
N ARG A 267 6.36 5.76 -21.73
CA ARG A 267 6.57 4.65 -20.80
C ARG A 267 6.18 3.32 -21.45
N SER A 268 6.82 2.25 -21.02
CA SER A 268 6.54 0.88 -21.45
C SER A 268 5.09 0.51 -21.11
N SER A 269 4.33 0.08 -22.12
CA SER A 269 2.94 -0.38 -21.94
C SER A 269 2.88 -1.82 -21.42
N THR A 270 3.94 -2.61 -21.66
CA THR A 270 4.14 -3.94 -21.06
C THR A 270 5.61 -4.15 -20.67
N PHE A 271 5.85 -4.83 -19.56
CA PHE A 271 7.20 -5.11 -19.07
C PHE A 271 7.23 -6.37 -18.19
N PRO A 272 8.36 -7.10 -18.11
CA PRO A 272 8.48 -8.25 -17.21
C PRO A 272 8.53 -7.80 -15.74
N VAL A 273 7.90 -8.55 -14.85
CA VAL A 273 7.92 -8.31 -13.40
C VAL A 273 7.89 -9.63 -12.63
N GLY A 274 8.37 -9.64 -11.38
CA GLY A 274 8.45 -10.85 -10.56
C GLY A 274 9.73 -11.67 -10.77
N HIS A 275 10.78 -11.06 -11.32
CA HIS A 275 12.12 -11.64 -11.48
C HIS A 275 13.16 -10.81 -10.68
N PRO A 276 14.36 -11.35 -10.40
CA PRO A 276 15.36 -10.63 -9.60
C PRO A 276 16.19 -9.61 -10.40
N GLU A 277 16.19 -9.68 -11.73
CA GLU A 277 17.04 -8.82 -12.57
C GLU A 277 16.71 -7.32 -12.42
N TYR A 278 17.74 -6.53 -12.13
CA TYR A 278 17.64 -5.11 -11.81
C TYR A 278 18.62 -4.28 -12.67
N ASP A 279 18.16 -3.14 -13.17
CA ASP A 279 18.97 -2.17 -13.91
C ASP A 279 19.39 -1.02 -12.97
N PRO A 280 20.67 -0.96 -12.54
CA PRO A 280 21.15 0.09 -11.64
C PRO A 280 21.37 1.44 -12.35
N VAL A 281 21.34 1.49 -13.68
CA VAL A 281 21.45 2.73 -14.45
C VAL A 281 20.07 3.40 -14.52
N LYS A 282 19.02 2.64 -14.86
CA LYS A 282 17.64 3.15 -14.92
C LYS A 282 16.91 3.13 -13.59
N VAL A 283 17.47 2.43 -12.61
CA VAL A 283 16.95 2.28 -11.24
C VAL A 283 15.59 1.61 -11.27
N GLY A 284 15.57 0.29 -11.49
CA GLY A 284 14.36 -0.52 -11.45
C GLY A 284 14.50 -1.87 -12.13
N TYR A 285 13.39 -2.44 -12.57
CA TYR A 285 13.37 -3.76 -13.22
C TYR A 285 14.11 -3.74 -14.56
N SER A 286 14.89 -4.79 -14.81
CA SER A 286 15.45 -5.07 -16.13
C SER A 286 14.34 -5.43 -17.11
N MET A 287 14.40 -4.89 -18.34
CA MET A 287 13.48 -5.26 -19.42
C MET A 287 13.83 -6.63 -20.05
N THR A 288 15.01 -7.15 -19.75
CA THR A 288 15.46 -8.49 -20.11
C THR A 288 15.23 -9.41 -18.92
N ALA A 289 14.38 -10.42 -19.09
CA ALA A 289 14.00 -11.36 -18.05
C ALA A 289 13.94 -12.81 -18.61
N PRO A 290 14.01 -13.83 -17.74
CA PRO A 290 13.86 -15.22 -18.16
C PRO A 290 12.57 -15.48 -18.95
N ALA A 291 12.59 -16.46 -19.86
CA ALA A 291 11.41 -16.88 -20.60
C ALA A 291 10.29 -17.32 -19.63
N GLY A 292 9.04 -16.97 -19.95
CA GLY A 292 7.89 -17.27 -19.10
C GLY A 292 7.69 -16.32 -17.91
N THR A 293 8.56 -15.31 -17.74
CA THR A 293 8.34 -14.26 -16.74
C THR A 293 7.01 -13.54 -16.99
N TYR A 294 6.25 -13.29 -15.92
CA TYR A 294 4.99 -12.57 -15.98
C TYR A 294 5.18 -11.19 -16.63
N ARG A 295 4.29 -10.84 -17.56
CA ARG A 295 4.30 -9.52 -18.20
C ARG A 295 3.18 -8.67 -17.65
N PHE A 296 3.56 -7.55 -17.04
CA PHE A 296 2.64 -6.50 -16.66
C PHE A 296 2.00 -5.89 -17.90
N ASP A 297 0.70 -5.60 -17.85
CA ASP A 297 -0.08 -4.99 -18.92
C ASP A 297 -0.82 -3.76 -18.38
N THR A 298 -0.39 -2.58 -18.84
CA THR A 298 -0.90 -1.27 -18.40
C THR A 298 -2.28 -0.93 -18.99
N SER A 299 -2.77 -1.71 -19.96
CA SER A 299 -4.10 -1.53 -20.54
C SER A 299 -5.24 -2.06 -19.66
N ARG A 300 -4.90 -2.89 -18.66
CA ARG A 300 -5.88 -3.44 -17.72
C ARG A 300 -6.39 -2.37 -16.76
N PRO A 301 -7.66 -2.45 -16.32
CA PRO A 301 -8.17 -1.63 -15.23
C PRO A 301 -7.25 -1.64 -14.01
N GLY A 302 -6.94 -0.47 -13.44
CA GLY A 302 -6.10 -0.38 -12.24
C GLY A 302 -4.60 -0.43 -12.54
N ASN A 303 -4.20 -0.78 -13.76
CA ASN A 303 -2.80 -0.89 -14.17
C ASN A 303 -2.29 0.33 -14.96
N ARG A 304 -3.06 1.43 -15.09
CA ARG A 304 -2.60 2.58 -15.90
C ARG A 304 -1.30 3.13 -15.35
N ASN A 305 -0.36 3.41 -16.25
CA ASN A 305 0.95 4.02 -15.98
C ASN A 305 0.95 5.55 -16.24
N THR A 306 -0.22 6.19 -16.20
CA THR A 306 -0.39 7.63 -16.44
C THR A 306 -0.03 8.47 -15.22
N GLY A 307 0.04 9.78 -15.41
CA GLY A 307 0.21 10.73 -14.33
C GLY A 307 1.62 10.75 -13.74
N HIS A 308 1.74 11.49 -12.65
CA HIS A 308 3.00 11.82 -12.01
C HIS A 308 4.00 12.38 -13.03
N GLU A 309 3.54 13.32 -13.87
CA GLU A 309 4.33 13.88 -14.98
C GLU A 309 5.22 15.06 -14.52
N TYR A 310 5.88 14.91 -13.38
CA TYR A 310 6.84 15.87 -12.85
C TYR A 310 8.26 15.53 -13.33
N GLY A 311 9.03 16.52 -13.76
CA GLY A 311 10.38 16.30 -14.30
C GLY A 311 10.41 15.61 -15.68
N THR A 312 9.27 15.43 -16.35
CA THR A 312 9.19 14.74 -17.66
C THR A 312 9.77 15.55 -18.81
N GLN A 313 9.95 16.86 -18.60
CA GLN A 313 10.56 17.80 -19.56
C GLN A 313 12.08 17.89 -19.43
N LEU A 314 12.68 17.19 -18.46
CA LEU A 314 14.14 17.19 -18.28
C LEU A 314 14.84 16.63 -19.53
N SER A 315 15.97 17.23 -19.88
CA SER A 315 16.90 16.66 -20.85
C SER A 315 17.44 15.31 -20.36
N GLU A 316 18.06 14.54 -21.27
CA GLU A 316 18.67 13.26 -20.90
C GLU A 316 19.71 13.42 -19.78
N ALA A 317 20.59 14.42 -19.89
CA ALA A 317 21.63 14.67 -18.91
C ALA A 317 21.06 15.04 -17.53
N GLU A 318 20.04 15.91 -17.49
CA GLU A 318 19.36 16.29 -16.25
C GLU A 318 18.62 15.12 -15.62
N ARG A 319 17.94 14.29 -16.42
CA ARG A 319 17.25 13.09 -15.92
C ARG A 319 18.23 12.13 -15.28
N MET A 320 19.36 11.87 -15.95
CA MET A 320 20.40 10.99 -15.40
C MET A 320 21.04 11.59 -14.13
N ALA A 321 21.23 12.90 -14.07
CA ALA A 321 21.70 13.58 -12.86
C ALA A 321 20.71 13.42 -11.69
N LEU A 322 19.41 13.62 -11.94
CA LEU A 322 18.36 13.41 -10.96
C LEU A 322 18.31 11.95 -10.47
N LEU A 323 18.48 10.97 -11.37
CA LEU A 323 18.57 9.56 -10.97
C LEU A 323 19.73 9.29 -10.01
N GLU A 324 20.91 9.85 -10.26
CA GLU A 324 22.05 9.71 -9.34
C GLU A 324 21.75 10.32 -7.96
N TYR A 325 21.03 11.44 -7.90
CA TYR A 325 20.56 12.00 -6.63
C TYR A 325 19.53 11.09 -5.94
N LEU A 326 18.56 10.54 -6.67
CA LEU A 326 17.57 9.63 -6.08
C LEU A 326 18.20 8.37 -5.48
N LYS A 327 19.37 7.92 -5.97
CA LYS A 327 20.15 6.83 -5.37
C LYS A 327 20.75 7.19 -4.02
N THR A 328 21.00 8.48 -3.74
CA THR A 328 21.57 8.94 -2.46
C THR A 328 20.52 9.03 -1.35
N LEU A 329 19.23 8.99 -1.67
CA LEU A 329 18.15 9.05 -0.69
C LEU A 329 18.12 7.76 0.15
N GLY A 330 18.90 7.75 1.24
CA GLY A 330 19.00 6.66 2.20
C GLY A 330 17.98 6.77 3.34
N ALA A 331 18.32 6.20 4.51
CA ALA A 331 17.46 6.18 5.68
C ALA A 331 17.01 7.59 6.11
N TYR A 332 15.71 7.71 6.42
CA TYR A 332 15.11 8.95 6.93
C TYR A 332 15.67 9.27 8.31
N SER A 333 16.31 10.42 8.47
CA SER A 333 16.93 10.88 9.72
C SER A 333 16.05 11.86 10.52
N GLY A 334 14.82 12.12 10.07
CA GLY A 334 13.92 13.06 10.72
C GLY A 334 13.19 12.49 11.95
N PRO A 335 12.79 13.32 12.93
CA PRO A 335 11.96 12.87 14.05
C PRO A 335 10.63 12.25 13.61
N VAL A 336 10.22 11.19 14.30
CA VAL A 336 8.88 10.57 14.26
C VAL A 336 7.88 11.55 14.86
N THR A 337 7.46 12.51 14.06
CA THR A 337 6.44 13.49 14.42
C THR A 337 5.45 13.55 13.27
N PRO A 338 4.13 13.54 13.52
CA PRO A 338 3.16 13.82 12.48
C PRO A 338 3.48 15.19 11.90
N ARG A 339 3.92 15.25 10.64
CA ARG A 339 4.22 16.53 9.98
C ARG A 339 3.27 16.68 8.81
N GLY A 340 2.36 17.65 8.91
CA GLY A 340 1.50 18.04 7.79
C GLY A 340 0.05 18.23 8.21
N SER A 341 -0.62 19.14 7.49
CA SER A 341 -2.08 19.27 7.55
C SER A 341 -2.72 17.98 7.04
N PRO A 342 -3.60 17.33 7.80
CA PRO A 342 -4.20 16.06 7.40
C PRO A 342 -4.98 16.25 6.11
N CYS A 343 -4.90 15.26 5.21
CA CYS A 343 -5.66 15.23 3.95
C CYS A 343 -7.10 15.68 4.19
N PRO A 344 -7.62 16.69 3.46
CA PRO A 344 -8.98 17.15 3.65
C PRO A 344 -9.93 15.98 3.39
N ASN A 345 -10.74 15.64 4.38
CA ASN A 345 -11.78 14.63 4.24
C ASN A 345 -12.77 15.11 3.18
N LEU A 346 -13.12 14.27 2.20
CA LEU A 346 -14.19 14.63 1.27
C LEU A 346 -15.54 14.79 2.00
N ASN A 347 -15.76 14.12 3.15
CA ASN A 347 -17.04 14.14 3.88
C ASN A 347 -16.94 13.92 5.42
N GLY A 348 -15.86 14.38 6.07
CA GLY A 348 -15.62 14.21 7.53
C GLY A 348 -15.20 12.79 8.00
N PRO A 349 -14.54 12.66 9.17
CA PRO A 349 -14.03 11.37 9.68
C PRO A 349 -15.15 10.52 10.33
N VAL A 350 -15.04 9.19 10.22
CA VAL A 350 -15.86 8.24 10.99
C VAL A 350 -15.05 7.76 12.18
N ARG A 351 -15.58 7.95 13.39
CA ARG A 351 -15.06 7.31 14.59
C ARG A 351 -15.91 6.05 14.82
N PRO A 352 -15.29 4.87 14.98
CA PRO A 352 -16.02 3.62 15.22
C PRO A 352 -16.85 3.66 16.50
#